data_AF-A0A7X7YPT1-F1
#
_entry.id   AF-A0A7X7YPT1-F1
#
_cell.length_a   1.000
_cell.length_b   1.000
_cell.length_c   1.000
_cell.angle_alpha   90.00
_cell.angle_beta   90.00
_cell.angle_gamma   90.00
#
_symmetry.space_group_name_H-M   'P 1'
#
loop_
_entity.id
_entity.type
_entity.pdbx_description
1 polymer ?
#
loop_
_entity_poly.entity_id
_entity_poly.type
_entity_poly.pdbx_seq_one_letter_code
_entity_poly.pdbx_strand_id
1 'polypeptide(L)' 'SFLINKGSGVLFDYSIETNLRFMGFEGIEAGYFIIFCICAFAYLIGWVIMKALVPRYELIREM' A
#
# COMPACT_ATOMS: atom_id res chain seq x y z
N SER A 1 -12.21 -7.54 -2.62
CA SER A 1 -11.12 -8.47 -2.22
C SER A 1 -10.59 -9.36 -3.33
N PHE A 2 -11.31 -9.55 -4.45
CA PHE A 2 -10.88 -10.47 -5.50
C PHE A 2 -9.53 -10.11 -6.15
N LEU A 3 -9.31 -8.81 -6.44
CA LEU A 3 -8.08 -8.34 -7.09
C LEU A 3 -6.82 -8.54 -6.24
N ILE A 4 -6.86 -8.20 -4.95
CA ILE A 4 -5.68 -8.35 -4.09
C ILE A 4 -5.39 -9.81 -3.77
N ASN A 5 -6.41 -10.65 -3.56
CA ASN A 5 -6.21 -12.07 -3.29
C ASN A 5 -5.72 -12.84 -4.53
N LYS A 6 -6.25 -12.54 -5.73
CA LYS A 6 -5.73 -13.15 -6.97
C LYS A 6 -4.34 -12.62 -7.32
N GLY A 7 -4.13 -11.32 -7.18
CA GLY A 7 -2.83 -10.70 -7.46
C GLY A 7 -1.74 -11.16 -6.49
N SER A 8 -2.04 -11.24 -5.19
CA SER A 8 -1.09 -11.72 -4.19
C SER A 8 -0.75 -13.19 -4.39
N GLY A 9 -1.72 -14.03 -4.73
CA GLY A 9 -1.47 -15.45 -5.04
C GLY A 9 -0.46 -15.61 -6.18
N VAL A 10 -0.70 -14.94 -7.31
CA VAL A 10 0.22 -14.96 -8.45
C VAL A 10 1.59 -14.39 -8.10
N LEU A 11 1.63 -13.31 -7.30
CA LEU A 11 2.89 -12.70 -6.86
C LEU A 11 3.69 -13.65 -5.94
N PHE A 12 3.02 -14.39 -5.06
CA PHE A 12 3.66 -15.37 -4.19
C PHE A 12 4.21 -16.55 -4.98
N ASP A 13 3.44 -17.10 -5.92
CA ASP A 13 3.91 -18.16 -6.81
C ASP A 13 5.15 -17.71 -7.59
N TYR A 14 5.11 -16.51 -8.18
CA TYR A 14 6.26 -15.90 -8.86
C TYR A 14 7.45 -15.69 -7.92
N SER A 15 7.21 -15.26 -6.68
CA SER A 15 8.28 -15.01 -5.71
C SER A 15 9.03 -16.28 -5.33
N ILE A 16 8.33 -17.42 -5.24
CA ILE A 16 8.90 -18.72 -4.93
C ILE A 16 9.64 -19.30 -6.14
N GLU A 17 8.99 -19.30 -7.32
CA GLU A 17 9.55 -19.88 -8.54
C GLU A 17 10.84 -19.19 -8.99
N THR A 18 10.87 -17.86 -8.89
CA THR A 18 12.03 -17.05 -9.31
C THR A 18 13.06 -16.81 -8.21
N ASN A 19 12.81 -17.34 -7.01
CA ASN A 19 13.62 -17.05 -5.82
C ASN A 19 13.83 -15.54 -5.63
N LEU A 20 12.73 -14.80 -5.64
CA LEU A 20 12.72 -13.34 -5.71
C LEU A 20 13.53 -12.73 -4.57
N ARG A 21 14.56 -11.96 -4.90
CA ARG A 21 15.37 -11.24 -3.91
C ARG A 21 15.01 -9.76 -3.93
N PHE A 22 14.49 -9.26 -2.82
CA PHE A 22 14.06 -7.87 -2.72
C PHE A 22 14.41 -7.29 -1.34
N MET A 23 15.17 -6.20 -1.33
CA MET A 23 15.59 -5.47 -0.12
C MET A 23 16.19 -6.36 0.99
N GLY A 24 16.85 -7.46 0.63
CA GLY A 24 17.46 -8.42 1.55
C GLY A 24 16.58 -9.61 1.95
N PHE A 25 15.32 -9.65 1.52
CA PHE A 25 14.43 -10.80 1.65
C PHE A 25 14.49 -11.69 0.41
N GLU A 26 14.23 -12.98 0.57
CA GLU A 26 14.33 -13.99 -0.49
C GLU A 26 13.07 -14.86 -0.58
N GLY A 27 12.68 -15.20 -1.80
CA GLY A 27 11.52 -16.05 -2.06
C GLY A 27 10.21 -15.44 -1.57
N ILE A 28 9.47 -16.20 -0.77
CA ILE A 28 8.13 -15.84 -0.29
C ILE A 28 8.13 -14.64 0.66
N GLU A 29 9.20 -14.45 1.43
CA GLU A 29 9.33 -13.33 2.38
C GLU A 29 9.39 -12.00 1.63
N ALA A 30 10.10 -11.97 0.49
CA ALA A 30 10.12 -10.83 -0.41
C ALA A 30 8.73 -10.55 -1.01
N GLY A 31 7.99 -11.60 -1.35
CA GLY A 31 6.60 -11.50 -1.81
C GLY A 31 5.69 -10.83 -0.76
N TYR A 32 5.75 -11.26 0.50
CA TYR A 32 4.97 -10.66 1.59
C TYR A 32 5.33 -9.19 1.80
N PHE A 33 6.62 -8.86 1.78
CA PHE A 33 7.09 -7.49 1.94
C PHE A 33 6.49 -6.56 0.87
N ILE A 34 6.49 -6.98 -0.40
CA ILE A 34 5.91 -6.20 -1.50
C ILE A 34 4.41 -5.93 -1.29
N ILE A 35 3.64 -6.95 -0.88
CA ILE A 35 2.21 -6.77 -0.59
C ILE A 35 1.99 -5.79 0.56
N PHE A 36 2.78 -5.88 1.63
CA PHE A 36 2.70 -4.92 2.74
C PHE A 36 2.99 -3.50 2.29
N CYS A 37 3.99 -3.27 1.43
CA CYS A 37 4.27 -1.96 0.86
C CYS A 37 3.06 -1.43 0.08
N ILE A 38 2.48 -2.23 -0.81
CA ILE A 38 1.30 -1.83 -1.61
C ILE A 38 0.14 -1.42 -0.71
N CYS A 39 -0.16 -2.21 0.32
CA CYS A 39 -1.21 -1.90 1.29
C CYS A 39 -0.93 -0.60 2.06
N ALA A 40 0.32 -0.39 2.49
CA ALA A 40 0.73 0.83 3.18
C ALA A 40 0.52 2.08 2.30
N PHE A 41 0.93 2.02 1.03
CA PHE A 41 0.71 3.12 0.08
C PHE A 41 -0.77 3.36 -0.20
N ALA A 42 -1.56 2.31 -0.41
CA ALA A 42 -3.01 2.43 -0.61
C ALA A 42 -3.70 3.13 0.56
N TYR A 43 -3.31 2.78 1.79
CA TYR A 43 -3.80 3.44 3.00
C TYR A 43 -3.37 4.91 3.07
N LEU A 44 -2.08 5.20 2.83
CA LEU A 44 -1.55 6.57 2.86
C LEU A 44 -2.24 7.46 1.83
N ILE A 45 -2.52 6.97 0.62
CA ILE A 45 -3.25 7.73 -0.40
C ILE A 45 -4.65 8.12 0.12
N GLY A 46 -5.39 7.17 0.71
CA GLY A 46 -6.69 7.46 1.30
C GLY A 46 -6.59 8.51 2.42
N TRP A 47 -5.59 8.39 3.28
CA TRP A 47 -5.36 9.35 4.37
C TRP A 47 -5.00 10.76 3.86
N VAL A 48 -4.12 10.86 2.85
CA VAL A 48 -3.74 12.13 2.23
C VAL A 48 -4.95 12.81 1.61
N ILE A 49 -5.80 12.07 0.90
CA ILE A 49 -7.04 12.60 0.33
C ILE A 49 -7.94 13.14 1.44
N MET A 50 -8.18 12.37 2.51
CA MET A 50 -8.98 12.84 3.64
C MET A 50 -8.39 14.12 4.26
N LYS A 51 -7.08 14.20 4.46
CA LYS A 51 -6.41 15.40 4.99
C LYS A 51 -6.49 16.60 4.06
N ALA A 52 -6.44 16.39 2.74
CA ALA A 52 -6.57 17.44 1.75
C ALA A 52 -8.00 18.00 1.67
N LEU A 53 -9.01 17.14 1.88
CA LEU A 53 -10.42 17.54 1.87
C LEU A 53 -10.88 18.24 3.15
N VAL A 54 -10.15 18.11 4.27
CA VAL A 54 -10.52 18.81 5.52
C VAL A 54 -10.38 20.32 5.32
N PRO A 55 -11.49 21.08 5.35
CA PRO A 55 -11.46 22.51 5.19
C PRO A 55 -10.73 23.15 6.39
N ARG A 56 -9.90 24.15 6.10
CA ARG A 56 -9.22 24.92 7.15
C ARG A 56 -10.24 25.84 7.79
N TYR A 57 -10.37 25.75 9.12
CA TYR A 57 -11.25 26.64 9.87
C TYR A 57 -10.77 28.08 9.74
N GLU A 58 -11.66 28.98 9.31
CA GLU A 58 -11.44 30.42 9.32
C GLU A 58 -12.40 31.07 10.32
N LEU A 59 -11.84 31.84 11.26
CA LEU A 59 -12.62 32.68 12.17
C LEU A 59 -13.20 33.84 11.37
N ILE A 60 -14.53 33.95 11.37
CA ILE A 60 -15.22 35.13 10.85
C ILE A 60 -14.88 36.29 11.80
N ARG A 61 -14.10 37.25 11.32
CA ARG A 61 -13.90 38.54 12.01
C ARG A 61 -14.88 39.52 11.38
N GLU A 62 -15.87 39.97 12.16
CA GLU A 62 -16.72 41.08 11.75
C GLU A 62 -15.84 42.33 11.60
N MET A 63 -16.05 43.05 10.48
CA MET A 63 -15.41 44.32 10.15
C MET A 63 -16.20 45.49 10.74
#